data_AF-A0A6A4L6M7-F1
#
_entry.id   AF-A0A6A4L6M7-F1
#
_cell.length_a   1.000
_cell.length_b   1.000
_cell.length_c   1.000
_cell.angle_alpha   90.00
_cell.angle_beta   90.00
_cell.angle_gamma   90.00
#
_symmetry.space_group_name_H-M   'P 1'
#
loop_
_entity.id
_entity.type
_entity.pdbx_description
1 polymer ?
#
loop_
_entity_poly.entity_id
_entity_poly.type
_entity_poly.pdbx_seq_one_letter_code
_entity_poly.pdbx_strand_id
1 'polypeptide(L)'
;MIGVGKIKQYTNVLDKPLSKGKQEVSLSAFSLLFSELVQYNQTQVDNITELERRLEDAGYAVGARVLELLCHREKIAMLRHVLKDAVADSLEKGTEHEDEYMISEKELLVNRFISIPKDMGTFNCGAFVAGIVRGVLDSAGFPAVVSAHFVPVEGSKERSKVRLMSGTGG
;
A
#
# COMPACT_ATOMS: atom_id res chain seq x y z
N MET A 1 1.94 31.08 55.11
CA MET A 1 1.54 30.68 53.73
C MET A 1 2.81 30.31 52.99
N ILE A 2 3.08 29.02 52.79
CA ILE A 2 4.26 28.53 52.06
C ILE A 2 3.77 28.06 50.69
N GLY A 3 4.24 28.72 49.62
CA GLY A 3 3.87 28.40 48.24
C GLY A 3 4.52 27.10 47.77
N VAL A 4 3.69 26.14 47.38
CA VAL A 4 4.13 24.88 46.76
C VAL A 4 4.53 25.17 45.31
N GLY A 5 5.83 25.12 45.02
CA GLY A 5 6.37 25.21 43.66
C GLY A 5 6.01 23.96 42.84
N LYS A 6 5.49 24.17 41.63
CA LYS A 6 5.20 23.07 40.68
C LYS A 6 6.52 22.39 40.25
N ILE A 7 6.64 21.11 40.58
CA ILE A 7 7.73 20.24 40.10
C ILE A 7 7.55 20.03 38.59
N LYS A 8 8.54 20.44 37.80
CA LYS A 8 8.59 20.14 36.36
C LYS A 8 8.83 18.64 36.19
N GLN A 9 7.79 17.89 35.82
CA GLN A 9 7.94 16.50 35.41
C GLN A 9 8.75 16.46 34.11
N TYR A 10 9.96 15.91 34.18
CA TYR A 10 10.75 15.56 33.00
C TYR A 10 10.17 14.27 32.43
N THR A 11 9.41 14.37 31.34
CA THR A 11 8.97 13.20 30.57
C THR A 11 10.21 12.50 30.04
N ASN A 12 10.34 11.20 30.31
CA ASN A 12 11.47 10.40 29.86
C ASN A 12 11.55 10.47 28.32
N VAL A 13 12.74 10.56 27.75
CA VAL A 13 12.90 10.71 26.29
C VAL A 13 12.28 9.52 25.54
N LEU A 14 12.25 8.34 26.18
CA LEU A 14 11.60 7.12 25.68
C LEU A 14 10.07 7.23 25.60
N ASP A 15 9.45 8.14 26.35
CA ASP A 15 8.00 8.39 26.33
C ASP A 15 7.62 9.44 25.28
N LYS A 16 8.60 10.12 24.68
CA LYS A 16 8.33 11.07 23.59
C LYS A 16 8.21 10.30 22.27
N PRO A 17 7.07 10.40 21.56
CA PRO A 17 7.00 9.88 20.20
C PRO A 17 8.07 10.55 19.35
N LEU A 18 8.72 9.77 18.47
CA LEU A 18 9.75 10.27 17.57
C LEU A 18 9.20 11.43 16.74
N SER A 19 10.04 12.45 16.52
CA SER A 19 9.68 13.59 15.68
C SER A 19 9.21 13.10 14.30
N LYS A 20 8.02 13.53 13.89
CA LYS A 20 7.55 13.41 12.50
C LYS A 20 8.45 14.33 11.68
N GLY A 21 9.56 13.80 11.14
CA GLY A 21 10.44 14.55 10.23
C GLY A 21 9.64 15.17 9.09
N LYS A 22 10.17 16.19 8.41
CA LYS A 22 9.48 16.80 7.26
C LYS A 22 9.20 15.71 6.21
N GLN A 23 7.93 15.44 5.97
CA GLN A 23 7.41 14.25 5.28
C GLN A 23 6.96 14.53 3.84
N GLU A 24 7.41 15.63 3.24
CA GLU A 24 6.93 16.04 1.92
C GLU A 24 8.05 15.88 0.89
N VAL A 25 7.98 14.78 0.15
CA VAL A 25 8.70 14.60 -1.11
C VAL A 25 7.76 14.97 -2.26
N SER A 26 8.33 15.56 -3.32
CA SER A 26 7.58 15.84 -4.54
C SER A 26 6.96 14.56 -5.09
N LEU A 27 5.65 14.61 -5.37
CA LEU A 27 4.95 13.51 -6.04
C LEU A 27 5.63 13.14 -7.36
N SER A 28 6.11 14.13 -8.12
CA SER A 28 6.84 13.92 -9.37
C SER A 28 8.14 13.14 -9.18
N ALA A 29 8.82 13.28 -8.04
CA ALA A 29 10.04 12.52 -7.76
C ALA A 29 9.74 11.02 -7.58
N PHE A 30 8.66 10.69 -6.86
CA PHE A 30 8.18 9.32 -6.78
C PHE A 30 7.79 8.79 -8.16
N SER A 31 7.08 9.58 -8.96
CA SER A 31 6.65 9.20 -10.30
C SER A 31 7.79 8.83 -11.23
N LEU A 32 8.85 9.66 -11.27
CA LEU A 32 10.01 9.40 -12.12
C LEU A 32 10.78 8.16 -11.65
N LEU A 33 10.96 8.01 -10.33
CA LEU A 33 11.60 6.82 -9.76
C LEU A 33 10.80 5.55 -10.08
N PHE A 34 9.47 5.60 -9.91
CA PHE A 34 8.60 4.46 -10.17
C PHE A 34 8.57 4.10 -11.66
N SER A 35 8.52 5.11 -12.54
CA SER A 35 8.62 4.90 -13.99
C SER A 35 9.91 4.17 -14.38
N GLU A 36 11.05 4.59 -13.83
CA GLU A 36 12.33 3.94 -14.11
C GLU A 36 12.40 2.53 -13.52
N LEU A 37 11.81 2.31 -12.34
CA LEU A 37 11.71 0.98 -11.73
C LEU A 37 10.91 0.00 -12.61
N VAL A 38 9.80 0.46 -13.20
CA VAL A 38 9.01 -0.34 -14.14
C VAL A 38 9.80 -0.62 -15.42
N GLN A 39 10.38 0.40 -16.02
CA GLN A 39 11.18 0.27 -17.26
C GLN A 39 12.39 -0.65 -17.06
N TYR A 40 13.11 -0.50 -15.94
CA TYR A 40 14.22 -1.37 -15.59
C TYR A 40 13.77 -2.84 -15.56
N ASN A 41 12.70 -3.15 -14.82
CA ASN A 41 12.21 -4.53 -14.72
C ASN A 41 11.71 -5.06 -16.07
N GLN A 42 11.10 -4.22 -16.90
CA GLN A 42 10.67 -4.59 -18.25
C GLN A 42 11.84 -5.05 -19.13
N THR A 43 13.01 -4.43 -19.04
CA THR A 43 14.19 -4.88 -19.81
C THR A 43 14.77 -6.22 -19.36
N GLN A 44 14.35 -6.71 -18.19
CA GLN A 44 14.93 -7.89 -17.53
C GLN A 44 14.00 -9.12 -17.57
N VAL A 45 12.85 -9.02 -18.26
CA VAL A 45 11.82 -10.05 -18.29
C VAL A 45 11.28 -10.24 -19.70
N ASP A 46 10.86 -11.47 -20.01
CA ASP A 46 10.40 -11.85 -21.35
C ASP A 46 8.87 -11.75 -21.53
N ASN A 47 8.11 -11.57 -20.44
CA ASN A 47 6.65 -11.51 -20.47
C ASN A 47 6.06 -10.62 -19.36
N ILE A 48 4.80 -10.22 -19.56
CA ILE A 48 4.07 -9.31 -18.65
C ILE A 48 3.84 -9.96 -17.29
N THR A 49 3.57 -11.27 -17.23
CA THR A 49 3.32 -11.99 -15.97
C THR A 49 4.53 -11.92 -15.03
N GLU A 50 5.75 -12.12 -15.55
CA GLU A 50 6.96 -12.00 -14.76
C GLU A 50 7.27 -10.55 -14.38
N LEU A 51 6.93 -9.57 -15.25
CA LEU A 51 7.01 -8.15 -14.90
C LEU A 51 6.12 -7.82 -13.69
N GLU A 52 4.85 -8.24 -13.74
CA GLU A 52 3.88 -8.05 -12.65
C GLU A 52 4.36 -8.73 -11.37
N ARG A 53 4.87 -9.96 -11.46
CA ARG A 53 5.43 -10.69 -10.32
C ARG A 53 6.60 -9.96 -9.66
N ARG A 54 7.55 -9.43 -10.46
CA ARG A 54 8.68 -8.65 -9.93
C ARG A 54 8.24 -7.35 -9.28
N LEU A 55 7.25 -6.68 -9.85
CA LEU A 55 6.68 -5.47 -9.24
C LEU A 55 5.92 -5.78 -7.96
N GLU A 56 5.20 -6.88 -7.91
CA GLU A 56 4.55 -7.37 -6.70
C GLU A 56 5.56 -7.69 -5.59
N ASP A 57 6.66 -8.38 -5.92
CA ASP A 57 7.74 -8.69 -4.96
C ASP A 57 8.42 -7.40 -4.45
N ALA A 58 8.64 -6.42 -5.31
CA ALA A 58 9.15 -5.10 -4.92
C ALA A 58 8.16 -4.37 -3.99
N GLY A 59 6.87 -4.40 -4.32
CA GLY A 59 5.80 -3.83 -3.49
C GLY A 59 5.71 -4.50 -2.12
N TYR A 60 5.84 -5.82 -2.06
CA TYR A 60 5.84 -6.60 -0.83
C TYR A 60 6.92 -6.14 0.14
N ALA A 61 8.16 -5.99 -0.35
CA ALA A 61 9.27 -5.50 0.47
C ALA A 61 8.99 -4.10 1.03
N VAL A 62 8.37 -3.21 0.25
CA VAL A 62 7.93 -1.89 0.71
C VAL A 62 6.85 -2.01 1.78
N GLY A 63 5.82 -2.82 1.54
CA GLY A 63 4.70 -3.02 2.47
C GLY A 63 5.14 -3.51 3.85
N ALA A 64 6.03 -4.50 3.89
CA ALA A 64 6.58 -5.02 5.15
C ALA A 64 7.30 -3.94 5.97
N ARG A 65 8.12 -3.10 5.31
CA ARG A 65 8.83 -2.00 5.96
C ARG A 65 7.92 -0.86 6.39
N VAL A 66 6.87 -0.57 5.62
CA VAL A 66 5.88 0.45 5.96
C VAL A 66 5.18 0.07 7.27
N LEU A 67 4.76 -1.20 7.43
CA LEU A 67 4.12 -1.61 8.68
C LEU A 67 5.06 -1.48 9.89
N GLU A 68 6.31 -1.94 9.78
CA GLU A 68 7.32 -1.80 10.85
C GLU A 68 7.45 -0.35 11.30
N LEU A 69 7.56 0.59 10.35
CA LEU A 69 7.68 2.03 10.63
C LEU A 69 6.42 2.61 11.27
N LEU A 70 5.23 2.22 10.81
CA LEU A 70 3.96 2.69 11.35
C LEU A 70 3.74 2.19 12.79
N CYS A 71 4.01 0.91 13.05
CA CYS A 71 3.91 0.32 14.38
C CYS A 71 4.88 0.99 15.38
N HIS A 72 6.10 1.30 14.95
CA HIS A 72 7.09 1.95 15.81
C HIS A 72 6.74 3.42 16.13
N ARG A 73 6.14 4.14 15.18
CA ARG A 73 5.83 5.57 15.33
C ARG A 73 4.59 5.84 16.16
N GLU A 74 3.55 5.04 16.01
CA GLU A 74 2.23 5.41 16.55
C GLU A 74 1.68 4.42 17.60
N LYS A 75 2.38 3.33 17.93
CA LYS A 75 1.89 2.27 18.84
C LYS A 75 0.45 1.84 18.50
N ILE A 76 0.12 1.75 17.19
CA ILE A 76 -1.25 1.55 16.71
C ILE A 76 -1.58 0.07 16.60
N ALA A 77 -2.81 -0.29 17.02
CA ALA A 77 -3.43 -1.59 16.77
C ALA A 77 -3.61 -1.84 15.25
N MET A 78 -2.90 -2.85 14.75
CA MET A 78 -2.54 -3.12 13.34
C MET A 78 -3.66 -3.02 12.29
N LEU A 79 -4.90 -3.37 12.62
CA LEU A 79 -5.98 -3.51 11.64
C LEU A 79 -6.71 -2.19 11.29
N ARG A 80 -6.88 -1.30 12.26
CA ARG A 80 -7.89 -0.22 12.15
C ARG A 80 -7.41 1.01 11.37
N HIS A 81 -6.10 1.21 11.23
CA HIS A 81 -5.53 2.31 10.45
C HIS A 81 -5.10 1.86 9.05
N VAL A 82 -4.53 0.67 8.90
CA VAL A 82 -4.14 0.13 7.58
C VAL A 82 -5.34 0.13 6.62
N LEU A 83 -6.54 -0.21 7.09
CA LEU A 83 -7.75 -0.22 6.25
C LEU A 83 -8.51 1.11 6.20
N LYS A 84 -8.24 2.07 7.11
CA LYS A 84 -8.95 3.38 7.13
C LYS A 84 -8.18 4.51 6.47
N ASP A 85 -6.85 4.49 6.55
CA ASP A 85 -5.99 5.58 6.06
C ASP A 85 -5.20 5.19 4.80
N ALA A 86 -5.22 3.92 4.38
CA ALA A 86 -4.73 3.55 3.06
C ALA A 86 -5.76 3.95 2.01
N VAL A 87 -5.73 5.22 1.59
CA VAL A 87 -6.02 5.72 0.23
C VAL A 87 -6.85 4.74 -0.61
N ALA A 88 -8.11 4.57 -0.23
CA ALA A 88 -9.06 3.73 -0.92
C ALA A 88 -10.40 4.43 -0.92
N ASP A 89 -10.95 4.67 -2.10
CA ASP A 89 -12.29 5.23 -2.25
C ASP A 89 -13.37 4.33 -1.61
N SER A 90 -13.18 3.01 -1.63
CA SER A 90 -14.16 2.04 -1.14
C SER A 90 -13.51 0.70 -0.76
N LEU A 91 -14.04 0.07 0.29
CA LEU A 91 -13.79 -1.32 0.65
C LEU A 91 -15.12 -2.09 0.53
N GLU A 92 -15.14 -3.08 -0.36
CA GLU A 92 -16.32 -3.89 -0.68
C GLU A 92 -16.08 -5.34 -0.27
N LYS A 93 -17.09 -6.03 0.25
CA LYS A 93 -17.04 -7.49 0.39
C LYS A 93 -17.35 -8.12 -0.97
N GLY A 94 -16.58 -9.14 -1.35
CA GLY A 94 -16.84 -9.94 -2.55
C GLY A 94 -18.25 -10.55 -2.51
N THR A 95 -18.84 -10.70 -3.69
CA THR A 95 -20.17 -11.31 -3.84
C THR A 95 -20.08 -12.82 -4.00
N GLU A 96 -18.92 -13.33 -4.42
CA GLU A 96 -18.72 -14.74 -4.76
C GLU A 96 -18.25 -15.56 -3.55
N HIS A 97 -17.35 -14.99 -2.74
CA HIS A 97 -16.77 -15.67 -1.58
C HIS A 97 -16.88 -14.82 -0.30
N GLU A 98 -17.17 -15.46 0.83
CA GLU A 98 -17.33 -14.77 2.13
C GLU A 98 -16.04 -14.16 2.67
N ASP A 99 -14.90 -14.63 2.19
CA ASP A 99 -13.56 -14.22 2.59
C ASP A 99 -12.86 -13.36 1.53
N GLU A 100 -13.60 -12.95 0.50
CA GLU A 100 -13.13 -12.03 -0.52
C GLU A 100 -13.48 -10.58 -0.15
N TYR A 101 -12.51 -9.69 -0.33
CA TYR A 101 -12.68 -8.25 -0.18
C TYR A 101 -12.04 -7.52 -1.37
N MET A 102 -12.62 -6.39 -1.76
CA MET A 102 -12.12 -5.55 -2.85
C MET A 102 -11.88 -4.13 -2.36
N ILE A 103 -10.65 -3.66 -2.52
CA ILE A 103 -10.28 -2.26 -2.35
C ILE A 103 -10.41 -1.59 -3.72
N SER A 104 -11.27 -0.58 -3.85
CA SER A 104 -11.45 0.15 -5.11
C SER A 104 -10.85 1.54 -5.03
N GLU A 105 -10.11 1.93 -6.06
CA GLU A 105 -9.50 3.25 -6.19
C GLU A 105 -9.81 3.83 -7.58
N LYS A 106 -10.31 5.08 -7.63
CA LYS A 106 -10.62 5.77 -8.90
C LYS A 106 -9.36 6.09 -9.68
N GLU A 107 -8.28 6.49 -9.00
CA GLU A 107 -7.01 6.81 -9.63
C GLU A 107 -5.84 6.33 -8.77
N LEU A 108 -5.33 5.12 -9.03
CA LEU A 108 -4.08 4.68 -8.40
C LEU A 108 -2.97 5.69 -8.71
N LEU A 109 -2.31 6.19 -7.66
CA LEU A 109 -1.21 7.15 -7.79
C LEU A 109 -0.11 6.66 -8.72
N VAL A 110 0.14 5.34 -8.73
CA VAL A 110 1.09 4.71 -9.65
C VAL A 110 0.64 4.89 -11.11
N ASN A 111 -0.64 4.69 -11.42
CA ASN A 111 -1.18 4.80 -12.78
C ASN A 111 -1.23 6.25 -13.30
N ARG A 112 -1.21 7.24 -12.40
CA ARG A 112 -1.34 8.66 -12.79
C ARG A 112 -0.11 9.24 -13.49
N PHE A 113 1.07 8.63 -13.28
CA PHE A 113 2.33 9.23 -13.76
C PHE A 113 3.24 8.29 -14.56
N ILE A 114 2.76 7.08 -14.85
CA ILE A 114 3.41 6.17 -15.77
C ILE A 114 2.56 6.04 -17.02
N SER A 115 3.15 6.39 -18.17
CA SER A 115 2.55 6.12 -19.46
C SER A 115 2.94 4.69 -19.85
N ILE A 116 2.01 3.76 -19.75
CA ILE A 116 2.23 2.38 -20.20
C ILE A 116 2.35 2.41 -21.74
N PRO A 117 3.43 1.84 -22.32
CA PRO A 117 3.57 1.72 -23.78
C PRO A 117 2.36 0.99 -24.39
N LYS A 118 1.88 1.45 -25.56
CA LYS A 118 0.63 0.94 -26.18
C LYS A 118 0.69 -0.54 -26.57
N ASP A 119 1.90 -1.06 -26.75
CA ASP A 119 2.25 -2.46 -27.01
C ASP A 119 2.15 -3.35 -25.77
N MET A 120 2.05 -2.78 -24.56
CA MET A 120 1.92 -3.52 -23.30
C MET A 120 0.47 -3.69 -22.80
N GLY A 121 -0.53 -3.24 -23.57
CA GLY A 121 -1.95 -3.62 -23.45
C GLY A 121 -2.51 -3.73 -22.03
N THR A 122 -2.47 -4.95 -21.47
CA THR A 122 -3.09 -5.39 -20.21
C THR A 122 -2.24 -5.21 -18.95
N PHE A 123 -1.01 -4.72 -19.06
CA PHE A 123 -0.11 -4.58 -17.91
C PHE A 123 -0.72 -3.71 -16.79
N ASN A 124 -0.83 -4.24 -15.58
CA ASN A 124 -1.39 -3.53 -14.44
C ASN A 124 -0.32 -3.19 -13.40
N CYS A 125 0.07 -1.92 -13.31
CA CYS A 125 0.98 -1.44 -12.25
C CYS A 125 0.38 -1.56 -10.85
N GLY A 126 -0.93 -1.82 -10.75
CA GLY A 126 -1.59 -2.27 -9.54
C GLY A 126 -0.95 -3.52 -8.93
N ALA A 127 -0.20 -4.34 -9.68
CA ALA A 127 0.59 -5.45 -9.13
C ALA A 127 1.57 -4.99 -8.03
N PHE A 128 2.21 -3.83 -8.20
CA PHE A 128 3.06 -3.23 -7.18
C PHE A 128 2.26 -2.87 -5.92
N VAL A 129 1.06 -2.31 -6.09
CA VAL A 129 0.16 -1.94 -4.99
C VAL A 129 -0.38 -3.18 -4.28
N ALA A 130 -0.76 -4.22 -5.02
CA ALA A 130 -1.14 -5.53 -4.49
C ALA A 130 -0.02 -6.10 -3.62
N GLY A 131 1.23 -6.01 -4.09
CA GLY A 131 2.42 -6.36 -3.33
C GLY A 131 2.53 -5.61 -2.00
N ILE A 132 2.38 -4.28 -2.02
CA ILE A 132 2.38 -3.47 -0.79
C ILE A 132 1.33 -3.97 0.20
N VAL A 133 0.09 -4.15 -0.26
CA VAL A 133 -1.01 -4.61 0.60
C VAL A 133 -0.72 -6.00 1.16
N ARG A 134 -0.23 -6.93 0.33
CA ARG A 134 0.21 -8.26 0.77
C ARG A 134 1.29 -8.18 1.85
N GLY A 135 2.33 -7.37 1.63
CA GLY A 135 3.43 -7.20 2.60
C GLY A 135 2.98 -6.62 3.94
N VAL A 136 2.03 -5.69 3.91
CA VAL A 136 1.42 -5.15 5.14
C VAL A 136 0.58 -6.21 5.86
N LEU A 137 -0.25 -6.96 5.13
CA LEU A 137 -1.13 -7.98 5.70
C LEU A 137 -0.33 -9.14 6.32
N ASP A 138 0.66 -9.65 5.60
CA ASP A 138 1.55 -10.72 6.10
C ASP A 138 2.30 -10.26 7.35
N SER A 139 2.86 -9.05 7.33
CA SER A 139 3.58 -8.50 8.48
C SER A 139 2.67 -8.20 9.68
N ALA A 140 1.36 -8.04 9.44
CA ALA A 140 0.35 -7.87 10.47
C ALA A 140 -0.23 -9.22 10.98
N GLY A 141 0.19 -10.35 10.42
CA GLY A 141 -0.29 -11.68 10.80
C GLY A 141 -1.62 -12.09 10.14
N PHE A 142 -2.01 -11.43 9.05
CA PHE A 142 -3.23 -11.72 8.29
C PHE A 142 -2.88 -12.18 6.87
N PRO A 143 -2.29 -13.37 6.69
CA PRO A 143 -1.87 -13.83 5.37
C PRO A 143 -3.05 -13.86 4.40
N ALA A 144 -2.87 -13.28 3.23
CA ALA A 144 -3.92 -13.14 2.22
C ALA A 144 -3.35 -13.24 0.81
N VAL A 145 -4.13 -13.81 -0.10
CA VAL A 145 -3.86 -13.75 -1.53
C VAL A 145 -4.35 -12.40 -2.03
N VAL A 146 -3.45 -11.61 -2.60
CA VAL A 146 -3.73 -10.25 -3.08
C VAL A 146 -3.49 -10.19 -4.58
N SER A 147 -4.39 -9.55 -5.33
CA SER A 147 -4.22 -9.36 -6.77
C SER A 147 -4.87 -8.05 -7.24
N ALA A 148 -4.34 -7.45 -8.30
CA ALA A 148 -4.87 -6.21 -8.85
C ALA A 148 -5.56 -6.43 -10.20
N HIS A 149 -6.75 -5.87 -10.36
CA HIS A 149 -7.61 -6.03 -11.52
C HIS A 149 -8.15 -4.68 -11.98
N PHE A 150 -8.36 -4.51 -13.29
CA PHE A 150 -9.17 -3.41 -13.81
C PHE A 150 -10.62 -3.87 -13.88
N VAL A 151 -11.52 -3.12 -13.24
CA VAL A 151 -12.95 -3.41 -13.28
C VAL A 151 -13.66 -2.27 -14.02
N PRO A 152 -14.29 -2.54 -15.17
CA PRO A 152 -15.13 -1.56 -15.84
C PRO A 152 -16.36 -1.29 -14.95
N VAL A 153 -16.65 -0.01 -14.72
CA VAL A 153 -17.82 0.41 -13.95
C VAL A 153 -18.81 1.06 -14.93
N GLU A 154 -20.06 0.58 -14.94
CA GLU A 154 -21.10 1.15 -15.82
C GLU A 154 -21.23 2.66 -15.59
N GLY A 155 -21.02 3.45 -16.65
CA GLY A 155 -21.13 4.92 -16.62
C GLY A 155 -19.92 5.67 -16.05
N SER A 156 -18.77 5.03 -15.81
CA SER A 156 -17.54 5.68 -15.32
C SER A 156 -16.27 5.12 -15.97
N LYS A 157 -15.16 5.88 -15.86
CA LYS A 157 -13.82 5.41 -16.23
C LYS A 157 -13.46 4.17 -15.39
N GLU A 158 -12.76 3.20 -16.00
CA GLU A 158 -12.34 1.94 -15.35
C GLU A 158 -11.68 2.21 -13.99
N ARG A 159 -12.04 1.41 -12.97
CA ARG A 159 -11.43 1.51 -11.63
C ARG A 159 -10.42 0.40 -11.43
N SER A 160 -9.34 0.73 -10.74
CA SER A 160 -8.42 -0.29 -10.25
C SER A 160 -8.98 -0.89 -8.97
N LYS A 161 -9.13 -2.20 -8.94
CA LYS A 161 -9.52 -2.96 -7.74
C LYS A 161 -8.38 -3.85 -7.28
N VAL A 162 -8.08 -3.84 -6.00
CA VAL A 162 -7.20 -4.82 -5.35
C VAL A 162 -8.09 -5.83 -4.63
N ARG A 163 -8.08 -7.07 -5.11
CA ARG A 163 -8.77 -8.21 -4.53
C ARG A 163 -7.92 -8.82 -3.42
N LEU A 164 -8.54 -9.09 -2.29
CA LEU A 164 -7.99 -9.78 -1.13
C LEU A 164 -8.81 -11.05 -0.91
N MET A 165 -8.15 -12.19 -0.79
CA MET A 165 -8.77 -13.44 -0.34
C MET A 165 -8.02 -13.91 0.90
N SER A 166 -8.75 -14.20 1.98
CA SER A 166 -8.12 -14.65 3.22
C SER A 166 -7.34 -15.95 2.97
N GLY A 167 -6.10 -16.06 3.46
CA GLY A 167 -5.29 -17.26 3.35
C GLY A 167 -5.70 -18.38 4.31
N THR A 168 -6.93 -18.39 4.82
CA THR A 168 -7.39 -19.43 5.76
C THR A 168 -7.72 -20.73 5.02
N GLY A 169 -6.67 -21.39 4.54
CA GLY A 169 -6.68 -22.81 4.17
C GLY A 169 -6.22 -23.64 5.36
N GLY A 170 -7.18 -24.19 6.11
CA GLY A 170 -6.99 -25.14 7.20
C GLY A 170 -8.34 -25.67 7.69
#